data_AF-A0A7J3BBS5-F1
#
_entry.id   AF-A0A7J3BBS5-F1
#
_cell.length_a   1.000
_cell.length_b   1.000
_cell.length_c   1.000
_cell.angle_alpha   90.00
_cell.angle_beta   90.00
_cell.angle_gamma   90.00
#
_symmetry.space_group_name_H-M   'P 1'
#
loop_
_entity.id
_entity.type
_entity.pdbx_description
1 polymer ?
#
loop_
_entity_poly.entity_id
_entity_poly.type
_entity_poly.pdbx_seq_one_letter_code
_entity_poly.pdbx_strand_id
1 'polypeptide(L)' 'MAMIRELLRSLGKKPATRRYPFEKSEVPPGLRGKLAYDMVKCIGCGLCERDCPAGAIKMIGKGKTSEFEVYL' A
#
# COMPACT_ATOMS: atom_id res chain seq x y z
N MET A 1 -25.90 17.02 31.54
CA MET A 1 -26.35 17.64 30.26
C MET A 1 -25.16 18.25 29.50
N ALA A 2 -24.21 17.45 29.01
CA ALA A 2 -23.10 17.95 28.17
C ALA A 2 -23.18 17.44 26.72
N MET A 3 -23.85 16.30 26.49
CA MET A 3 -23.89 15.64 25.17
C MET A 3 -25.04 16.10 24.26
N ILE A 4 -26.17 16.58 24.81
CA ILE A 4 -27.36 16.96 24.01
C ILE A 4 -27.08 18.20 23.14
N ARG A 5 -26.35 19.19 23.67
CA ARG A 5 -25.99 20.41 22.94
C ARG A 5 -25.08 20.11 21.75
N GLU A 6 -24.12 19.20 21.92
CA GLU A 6 -23.22 18.77 20.84
C GLU A 6 -23.95 17.92 19.80
N LEU A 7 -24.92 17.10 20.23
CA LEU A 7 -25.75 16.30 19.32
C LEU A 7 -26.61 17.19 18.42
N LEU A 8 -27.25 18.23 18.99
CA LEU A 8 -28.00 19.24 18.24
C LEU A 8 -27.10 20.04 17.26
N ARG A 9 -25.85 20.33 17.65
CA ARG A 9 -24.87 21.02 16.79
C ARG A 9 -24.32 20.14 15.66
N SER A 10 -24.22 18.84 15.89
CA SER A 10 -23.67 17.89 14.92
C SER A 10 -24.70 17.47 13.87
N LEU A 11 -26.01 17.47 14.22
CA LEU A 11 -27.10 17.01 13.34
C LEU A 11 -27.17 17.76 11.98
N GLY A 12 -26.82 19.05 11.97
CA GLY A 12 -26.85 19.89 10.76
C GLY A 12 -25.56 19.87 9.93
N LYS A 13 -24.51 19.19 10.39
CA LYS A 13 -23.24 19.11 9.66
C LYS A 13 -23.26 17.92 8.71
N LYS A 14 -22.54 18.04 7.58
CA LYS A 14 -22.32 16.90 6.68
C LYS A 14 -21.56 15.80 7.43
N PRO A 15 -21.81 14.52 7.12
CA PRO A 15 -21.08 13.41 7.74
C PRO A 15 -19.58 13.55 7.45
N ALA A 16 -18.76 13.40 8.49
CA ALA A 16 -17.30 13.42 8.39
C ALA A 16 -16.75 12.08 7.86
N THR A 17 -17.35 11.56 6.79
CA THR A 17 -16.99 10.27 6.17
C THR A 17 -16.78 10.45 4.66
N ARG A 18 -15.84 9.68 4.09
CA ARG A 18 -15.64 9.57 2.64
C ARG A 18 -16.40 8.33 2.14
N ARG A 19 -17.00 8.40 0.95
CA ARG A 19 -17.77 7.28 0.39
C ARG A 19 -16.88 6.28 -0.35
N TYR A 20 -16.15 5.44 0.37
CA TYR A 20 -15.43 4.32 -0.25
C TYR A 20 -16.44 3.30 -0.84
N PRO A 21 -16.27 2.77 -2.06
CA PRO A 21 -15.12 2.87 -2.96
C PRO A 21 -15.18 4.00 -4.01
N PHE A 22 -16.28 4.76 -4.05
CA PHE A 22 -16.54 5.80 -5.06
C PHE A 22 -15.67 7.04 -4.90
N GLU A 23 -15.33 7.39 -3.66
CA GLU A 23 -14.48 8.53 -3.30
C GLU A 23 -13.24 8.01 -2.57
N LYS A 24 -12.12 7.91 -3.31
CA LYS A 24 -10.84 7.46 -2.76
C LYS A 24 -10.17 8.60 -2.00
N SER A 25 -9.45 8.25 -0.94
CA SER A 25 -8.60 9.21 -0.24
C SER A 25 -7.37 9.55 -1.09
N GLU A 26 -6.91 10.79 -0.97
CA GLU A 26 -5.61 11.19 -1.48
C GLU A 26 -4.53 10.41 -0.71
N VAL A 27 -3.57 9.85 -1.45
CA VAL A 27 -2.43 9.12 -0.89
C VAL A 27 -1.28 10.10 -0.65
N PRO A 28 -0.71 10.17 0.56
CA PRO A 28 0.40 11.06 0.84
C PRO A 28 1.65 10.65 0.03
N PRO A 29 2.52 11.61 -0.34
CA PRO A 29 3.76 11.31 -1.05
C PRO A 29 4.65 10.43 -0.18
N GLY A 30 5.24 9.39 -0.77
CA GLY A 30 6.12 8.44 -0.06
C GLY A 30 5.40 7.31 0.68
N LEU A 31 4.06 7.18 0.56
CA LEU A 31 3.35 6.02 1.09
C LEU A 31 3.90 4.73 0.46
N ARG A 32 4.30 3.78 1.31
CA ARG A 32 4.69 2.43 0.88
C ARG A 32 3.44 1.61 0.56
N GLY A 33 3.08 1.60 -0.73
CA GLY A 33 1.95 0.83 -1.26
C GLY A 33 2.35 -0.55 -1.75
N LYS A 34 1.65 -1.04 -2.78
CA LYS A 34 1.97 -2.30 -3.45
C LYS A 34 3.37 -2.22 -4.09
N LEU A 35 4.15 -3.28 -3.91
CA LEU A 35 5.46 -3.41 -4.55
C LEU A 35 5.31 -3.42 -6.08
N ALA A 36 6.09 -2.58 -6.74
CA ALA A 36 6.24 -2.56 -8.19
C ALA A 36 7.72 -2.74 -8.53
N TYR A 37 8.02 -3.59 -9.51
CA TYR A 37 9.37 -3.88 -9.95
C TYR A 37 9.46 -3.81 -11.49
N ASP A 38 10.62 -3.41 -12.00
CA ASP A 38 10.89 -3.31 -13.43
C ASP A 38 11.97 -4.33 -13.79
N MET A 39 11.56 -5.37 -14.52
CA MET A 39 12.44 -6.48 -14.89
C MET A 39 13.52 -6.08 -15.88
N VAL A 40 13.30 -5.05 -16.70
CA VAL A 40 14.29 -4.58 -17.67
C VAL A 40 15.48 -3.95 -16.96
N LYS A 41 15.24 -3.33 -15.80
CA LYS A 41 16.28 -2.73 -14.95
C LYS A 41 16.92 -3.73 -13.99
N CYS A 42 16.30 -4.88 -13.77
CA CYS A 42 16.82 -5.88 -12.86
C CYS A 42 18.06 -6.57 -13.44
N ILE A 43 19.10 -6.73 -12.61
CA ILE A 43 20.32 -7.48 -12.98
C ILE A 43 20.32 -8.92 -12.43
N GLY A 44 19.28 -9.30 -11.67
CA GLY A 44 19.17 -10.64 -11.08
C GLY A 44 20.19 -10.93 -9.97
N CYS A 45 20.48 -9.95 -9.11
CA CYS A 45 21.48 -10.09 -8.04
C CYS A 45 21.01 -10.87 -6.80
N GLY A 46 19.70 -11.13 -6.65
CA GLY A 46 19.13 -11.85 -5.51
C GLY A 46 19.10 -11.08 -4.18
N LEU A 47 19.58 -9.83 -4.13
CA LEU A 47 19.66 -9.06 -2.88
C LEU A 47 18.28 -8.83 -2.24
N CYS A 48 17.26 -8.56 -3.05
CA CYS A 48 15.91 -8.30 -2.55
C CYS A 48 15.27 -9.52 -1.85
N GLU A 49 15.60 -10.75 -2.27
CA GLU A 49 15.15 -11.97 -1.58
C GLU A 49 15.90 -12.14 -0.25
N ARG A 50 17.23 -11.93 -0.26
CA ARG A 50 18.07 -12.02 0.93
C ARG A 50 17.72 -10.97 2.00
N ASP A 51 17.43 -9.75 1.58
CA ASP A 51 17.16 -8.63 2.46
C ASP A 51 15.69 -8.62 2.95
N CYS A 52 14.82 -9.46 2.39
CA CYS A 52 13.41 -9.50 2.76
C CYS A 52 13.25 -10.11 4.17
N PRO A 53 12.82 -9.34 5.19
CA PRO A 53 12.66 -9.87 6.54
C PRO A 53 11.47 -10.84 6.66
N ALA A 54 10.50 -10.74 5.75
CA ALA A 54 9.31 -11.58 5.73
C ALA A 54 9.46 -12.82 4.84
N GLY A 55 10.54 -12.94 4.06
CA GLY A 55 10.69 -14.01 3.07
C GLY A 55 9.62 -14.03 1.97
N ALA A 56 8.99 -12.88 1.70
CA ALA A 56 7.86 -12.77 0.76
C ALA A 56 8.28 -12.62 -0.72
N ILE A 57 9.59 -12.54 -0.98
CA ILE A 57 10.15 -12.36 -2.32
C ILE A 57 10.96 -13.60 -2.64
N LYS A 58 10.65 -14.25 -3.77
CA LYS A 58 11.40 -15.40 -4.28
C LYS A 58 11.88 -15.11 -5.69
N MET A 59 13.19 -15.26 -5.91
CA MET A 59 13.78 -15.13 -7.24
C MET A 59 13.87 -16.51 -7.89
N ILE A 60 13.28 -16.65 -9.07
CA ILE A 60 13.36 -17.87 -9.87
C ILE A 60 14.29 -17.60 -11.05
N GLY A 61 15.44 -18.28 -11.10
CA GLY A 61 16.46 -18.13 -12.15
C GLY A 61 17.68 -17.30 -11.73
N LYS A 62 18.59 -17.03 -12.68
CA LYS A 62 19.83 -16.25 -12.47
C LYS A 62 20.07 -15.28 -13.63
N GLY A 63 20.45 -14.03 -13.32
CA GLY A 63 20.76 -13.01 -14.32
C GLY A 63 19.54 -12.28 -14.89
N LYS A 64 19.62 -11.80 -16.14
CA LYS A 64 18.60 -10.95 -16.78
C LYS A 64 17.28 -11.67 -17.12
N THR A 65 17.22 -12.99 -17.00
CA THR A 65 16.03 -13.82 -17.24
C THR A 65 15.39 -14.32 -15.93
N SER A 66 15.73 -13.73 -14.78
CA SER A 66 15.08 -14.06 -13.51
C SER A 66 13.61 -13.64 -13.52
N GLU A 67 12.74 -14.39 -12.86
CA GLU A 67 11.35 -14.02 -12.58
C GLU A 67 11.19 -13.78 -11.07
N PHE A 68 10.36 -12.81 -10.68
CA PHE A 68 10.03 -12.56 -9.26
C PHE A 68 8.63 -13.07 -8.94
N GLU A 69 8.58 -14.02 -8.03
CA GLU A 69 7.34 -14.41 -7.38
C GLU A 69 7.26 -13.66 -6.04
N VAL A 70 6.30 -12.76 -5.93
CA VAL A 70 6.05 -12.00 -4.70
C VAL A 70 4.77 -12.55 -4.09
N TYR A 71 4.90 -13.19 -2.93
CA TYR A 71 3.77 -13.69 -2.16
C TYR A 71 3.20 -12.53 -1.32
N LEU A 72 2.32 -11.74 -1.94
CA LEU A 72 1.55 -10.66 -1.32
C LEU A 72 0.08 -11.03 -1.19
#